data_AF-A0A921AUX9-F1
#
_entry.id   AF-A0A921AUX9-F1
#
_cell.length_a   1.000
_cell.length_b   1.000
_cell.length_c   1.000
_cell.angle_alpha   90.00
_cell.angle_beta   90.00
_cell.angle_gamma   90.00
#
_symmetry.space_group_name_H-M   'P 1'
#
loop_
_entity.id
_entity.type
_entity.pdbx_description
1 polymer ?
#
loop_
_entity_poly.entity_id
_entity_poly.type
_entity_poly.pdbx_seq_one_letter_code
_entity_poly.pdbx_strand_id
1 'polypeptide(L)'
;MKKLCACLAFSACLGLASCAPQDCRMVDALNGGQFVAMSRAMRPVMLKKNMVDAEGNWYSPLFASRPSDAGKTLVDRLSPAFRFPHSKVAVAPTFRAMLTPEAKVKLEGSRAVMEDGMNRVELELVAVTDWNNDGVDDWLVLCRSGYSDTPRRFREYYLVIIDLKAPVLQPYVLMVLDHVYNRVTVQSDASAGELAESNAVEYVQGQAVVTQAPDRGSMQKKLEEGSRLKETSLSR
;
A
#
# COMPACT_ATOMS: atom_id res chain seq x y z
N MET A 1 -68.30 -29.72 5.22
CA MET A 1 -67.63 -29.07 4.06
C MET A 1 -67.88 -27.57 4.10
N LYS A 2 -66.84 -26.77 4.38
CA LYS A 2 -66.51 -25.45 3.78
C LYS A 2 -65.37 -24.84 4.61
N LYS A 3 -64.24 -24.60 3.93
CA LYS A 3 -63.00 -23.99 4.44
C LYS A 3 -63.20 -22.49 4.61
N LEU A 4 -62.47 -21.84 5.52
CA LEU A 4 -61.82 -20.53 5.34
C LEU A 4 -60.95 -20.18 6.56
N CYS A 5 -59.64 -20.04 6.30
CA CYS A 5 -58.62 -19.47 7.19
C CYS A 5 -58.77 -17.95 7.29
N ALA A 6 -58.44 -17.37 8.44
CA ALA A 6 -57.90 -16.01 8.61
C ALA A 6 -57.31 -15.93 10.04
N CYS A 7 -56.01 -16.13 10.23
CA CYS A 7 -54.98 -15.07 10.30
C CYS A 7 -55.30 -13.99 11.33
N LEU A 8 -54.62 -13.98 12.48
CA LEU A 8 -54.27 -12.75 13.20
C LEU A 8 -53.00 -12.97 14.06
N ALA A 9 -51.92 -12.38 13.55
CA ALA A 9 -50.80 -11.77 14.27
C ALA A 9 -49.93 -12.62 15.22
N PHE A 10 -48.97 -13.33 14.63
CA PHE A 10 -47.65 -13.57 15.25
C PHE A 10 -46.57 -13.22 14.23
N SER A 11 -46.26 -11.93 14.07
CA SER A 11 -45.01 -11.51 13.44
C SER A 11 -44.74 -10.03 13.70
N ALA A 12 -43.93 -9.75 14.70
CA ALA A 12 -43.24 -8.46 14.84
C ALA A 12 -42.08 -8.60 15.83
N CYS A 13 -41.13 -9.49 15.52
CA CYS A 13 -39.78 -9.45 16.08
C CYS A 13 -38.85 -10.16 15.08
N LEU A 14 -37.67 -9.57 14.88
CA LEU A 14 -36.51 -10.03 14.09
C LEU A 14 -36.44 -9.50 12.65
N GLY A 15 -35.41 -8.67 12.40
CA GLY A 15 -34.87 -8.52 11.06
C GLY A 15 -34.39 -7.14 10.61
N LEU A 16 -33.79 -6.30 11.47
CA LEU A 16 -32.82 -5.32 10.95
C LEU A 16 -31.49 -6.03 10.69
N ALA A 17 -31.52 -7.01 9.80
CA ALA A 17 -30.32 -7.49 9.16
C ALA A 17 -29.94 -6.40 8.15
N SER A 18 -28.83 -5.73 8.39
CA SER A 18 -28.12 -4.96 7.37
C SER A 18 -27.66 -5.94 6.29
N CYS A 19 -28.57 -6.36 5.42
CA CYS A 19 -28.23 -7.10 4.22
C CYS A 19 -27.57 -6.09 3.27
N ALA A 20 -26.31 -6.32 2.92
CA ALA A 20 -25.73 -5.65 1.76
C ALA A 20 -26.68 -5.86 0.55
N PRO A 21 -26.83 -4.87 -0.34
CA PRO A 21 -27.42 -5.09 -1.65
C PRO A 21 -26.83 -6.36 -2.26
N GLN A 22 -27.64 -7.09 -3.02
CA GLN A 22 -27.30 -8.44 -3.50
C GLN A 22 -25.96 -8.52 -4.26
N ASP A 23 -25.51 -7.39 -4.80
CA ASP A 23 -24.27 -7.27 -5.56
C ASP A 23 -23.09 -6.68 -4.78
N CYS A 24 -23.27 -6.20 -3.55
CA CYS A 24 -22.21 -5.58 -2.73
C CYS A 24 -21.59 -6.57 -1.74
N ARG A 25 -20.26 -6.57 -1.65
CA ARG A 25 -19.52 -7.41 -0.70
C ARG A 25 -19.43 -6.73 0.67
N MET A 26 -19.28 -7.58 1.68
CA MET A 26 -19.09 -7.12 3.05
C MET A 26 -17.66 -6.64 3.25
N VAL A 27 -17.53 -5.48 3.88
CA VAL A 27 -16.25 -4.86 4.23
C VAL A 27 -16.26 -4.52 5.71
N ASP A 28 -15.42 -5.19 6.49
CA ASP A 28 -15.13 -4.78 7.85
C ASP A 28 -14.03 -3.71 7.83
N ALA A 29 -14.45 -2.44 7.89
CA ALA A 29 -13.52 -1.32 7.95
C ALA A 29 -13.01 -1.15 9.39
N LEU A 30 -11.71 -1.41 9.61
CA LEU A 30 -11.06 -1.22 10.90
C LEU A 30 -10.85 0.26 11.19
N ASN A 31 -10.53 1.04 10.15
CA ASN A 31 -10.48 2.49 10.19
C ASN A 31 -11.41 3.06 9.11
N GLY A 32 -12.63 3.43 9.50
CA GLY A 32 -13.64 3.96 8.58
C GLY A 32 -13.18 5.23 7.84
N GLY A 33 -12.41 6.10 8.50
CA GLY A 33 -11.87 7.31 7.86
C GLY A 33 -10.87 6.98 6.75
N GLN A 34 -9.94 6.06 7.02
CA GLN A 34 -8.97 5.60 6.01
C GLN A 34 -9.64 4.79 4.91
N PHE A 35 -10.64 3.97 5.24
CA PHE A 35 -11.40 3.23 4.24
C PHE A 35 -12.15 4.17 3.30
N VAL A 36 -12.79 5.22 3.80
CA VAL A 36 -13.44 6.24 2.96
C VAL A 36 -12.43 6.99 2.09
N ALA A 37 -11.25 7.32 2.62
CA ALA A 37 -10.20 7.97 1.83
C ALA A 37 -9.73 7.03 0.70
N MET A 38 -9.42 5.77 1.03
CA MET A 38 -9.02 4.74 0.10
C MET A 38 -10.10 4.48 -0.97
N SER A 39 -11.36 4.39 -0.57
CA SER A 39 -12.47 4.07 -1.48
C SER A 39 -12.75 5.20 -2.47
N ARG A 40 -12.61 6.46 -2.04
CA ARG A 40 -12.68 7.62 -2.91
C ARG A 40 -11.51 7.67 -3.88
N ALA A 41 -10.31 7.42 -3.39
CA ALA A 41 -9.10 7.48 -4.20
C ALA A 41 -9.10 6.41 -5.30
N MET A 42 -9.59 5.20 -5.00
CA MET A 42 -9.68 4.08 -5.94
C MET A 42 -11.11 3.74 -6.37
N ARG A 43 -11.99 4.75 -6.50
CA ARG A 43 -13.42 4.53 -6.78
C ARG A 43 -13.68 3.55 -7.94
N PRO A 44 -12.99 3.64 -9.10
CA PRO A 44 -13.21 2.69 -10.19
C PRO A 44 -12.92 1.24 -9.81
N VAL A 45 -11.84 0.99 -9.06
CA VAL A 45 -11.45 -0.35 -8.60
C VAL A 45 -12.47 -0.87 -7.59
N MET A 46 -12.88 -0.03 -6.64
CA MET A 46 -13.81 -0.39 -5.56
C MET A 46 -15.20 -0.74 -6.10
N LEU A 47 -15.70 0.03 -7.08
CA LEU A 47 -16.94 -0.28 -7.77
C LEU A 47 -16.85 -1.58 -8.57
N LYS A 48 -15.78 -1.76 -9.35
CA LYS A 48 -15.56 -2.98 -10.16
C LYS A 48 -15.48 -4.25 -9.31
N LYS A 49 -15.01 -4.12 -8.07
CA LYS A 49 -14.89 -5.21 -7.10
C LYS A 49 -16.08 -5.32 -6.16
N ASN A 50 -17.11 -4.51 -6.35
CA ASN A 50 -18.30 -4.47 -5.50
C ASN A 50 -17.97 -4.26 -4.01
N MET A 51 -16.89 -3.53 -3.71
CA MET A 51 -16.51 -3.17 -2.34
C MET A 51 -17.35 -2.01 -1.80
N VAL A 52 -17.86 -1.18 -2.72
CA VAL A 52 -18.77 -0.08 -2.45
C VAL A 52 -19.87 -0.07 -3.49
N ASP A 53 -21.04 0.46 -3.13
CA ASP A 53 -22.14 0.68 -4.06
C ASP A 53 -21.92 1.92 -4.96
N ALA A 54 -22.87 2.19 -5.86
CA ALA A 54 -22.80 3.29 -6.82
C ALA A 54 -22.71 4.65 -6.13
N GLU A 55 -23.30 4.80 -4.94
CA GLU A 55 -23.26 5.99 -4.10
C GLU A 55 -21.91 6.11 -3.36
N GLY A 56 -21.24 4.98 -3.12
CA GLY A 56 -19.95 4.88 -2.42
C GLY A 56 -20.07 4.42 -0.97
N ASN A 57 -21.22 3.87 -0.57
CA ASN A 57 -21.40 3.23 0.73
C ASN A 57 -20.82 1.82 0.71
N TRP A 58 -20.45 1.33 1.90
CA TRP A 58 -20.04 -0.06 2.11
C TRP A 58 -20.87 -0.69 3.23
N TYR A 59 -20.85 -2.00 3.29
CA TYR A 59 -21.69 -2.78 4.19
C TYR A 59 -20.80 -3.62 5.09
N SER A 60 -20.91 -3.46 6.40
CA SER A 60 -20.08 -4.21 7.34
C SER A 60 -20.75 -5.51 7.78
N PRO A 61 -19.97 -6.59 7.99
CA PRO A 61 -20.51 -7.84 8.49
C PRO A 61 -21.01 -7.68 9.92
N LEU A 62 -22.06 -8.42 10.28
CA LEU A 62 -22.61 -8.43 11.64
C LEU A 62 -21.61 -8.99 12.68
N PHE A 63 -20.75 -9.92 12.25
CA PHE A 63 -19.72 -10.53 13.07
C PHE A 63 -18.37 -10.34 12.40
N ALA A 64 -17.67 -9.27 12.80
CA ALA A 64 -16.36 -8.92 12.31
C ALA A 64 -15.25 -9.75 13.00
N SER A 65 -14.42 -10.41 12.20
CA SER A 65 -13.19 -11.07 12.66
C SER A 65 -12.02 -10.11 12.49
N ARG A 66 -11.77 -9.26 13.49
CA ARG A 66 -10.69 -8.29 13.44
C ARG A 66 -9.37 -8.90 13.96
N PRO A 67 -8.31 -8.92 13.15
CA PRO A 67 -7.00 -9.35 13.63
C PRO A 67 -6.46 -8.36 14.67
N SER A 68 -6.19 -8.84 15.88
CA SER A 68 -5.73 -8.00 17.00
C SER A 68 -4.29 -7.50 16.85
N ASP A 69 -3.49 -8.14 16.00
CA ASP A 69 -2.06 -7.91 15.82
C ASP A 69 -1.67 -7.61 14.36
N ALA A 70 -2.61 -7.12 13.55
CA ALA A 70 -2.38 -6.87 12.13
C ALA A 70 -1.17 -5.95 11.86
N GLY A 71 -0.98 -4.88 12.64
CA GLY A 71 0.18 -4.01 12.50
C GLY A 71 1.52 -4.76 12.68
N LYS A 72 1.59 -5.67 13.66
CA LYS A 72 2.77 -6.53 13.87
C LYS A 72 2.95 -7.50 12.71
N THR A 73 1.87 -8.14 12.28
CA THR A 73 1.87 -9.06 11.12
C THR A 73 2.38 -8.37 9.87
N LEU A 74 1.95 -7.14 9.60
CA LEU A 74 2.41 -6.35 8.46
C LEU A 74 3.92 -6.08 8.56
N VAL A 75 4.45 -5.67 9.71
CA VAL A 75 5.90 -5.46 9.86
C VAL A 75 6.68 -6.77 9.66
N ASP A 76 6.22 -7.85 10.28
CA ASP A 76 6.98 -9.09 10.32
C ASP A 76 6.92 -9.89 9.01
N ARG A 77 5.82 -9.78 8.25
CA ARG A 77 5.53 -10.67 7.12
C ARG A 77 5.27 -9.95 5.79
N LEU A 78 4.89 -8.67 5.75
CA LEU A 78 4.64 -7.98 4.48
C LEU A 78 5.93 -7.77 3.70
N SER A 79 5.94 -8.22 2.46
CA SER A 79 7.01 -7.98 1.50
C SER A 79 7.06 -6.49 1.10
N PRO A 80 8.22 -5.81 1.20
CA PRO A 80 8.38 -4.42 0.77
C PRO A 80 8.70 -4.30 -0.73
N ALA A 81 8.76 -5.41 -1.48
CA ALA A 81 9.22 -5.44 -2.87
C ALA A 81 8.43 -4.51 -3.82
N PHE A 82 7.13 -4.29 -3.54
CA PHE A 82 6.28 -3.39 -4.32
C PHE A 82 6.76 -1.93 -4.34
N ARG A 83 7.63 -1.53 -3.39
CA ARG A 83 8.28 -0.21 -3.34
C ARG A 83 9.47 -0.11 -4.29
N PHE A 84 9.96 -1.24 -4.80
CA PHE A 84 11.20 -1.35 -5.55
C PHE A 84 11.05 -2.21 -6.82
N PRO A 85 10.06 -1.94 -7.68
CA PRO A 85 9.64 -2.85 -8.75
C PRO A 85 10.66 -3.11 -9.86
N HIS A 86 11.75 -2.35 -9.90
CA HIS A 86 12.83 -2.49 -10.88
C HIS A 86 14.20 -2.64 -10.21
N SER A 87 14.22 -3.01 -8.93
CA SER A 87 15.47 -3.16 -8.20
C SER A 87 16.30 -4.30 -8.76
N LYS A 88 17.53 -4.00 -9.16
CA LYS A 88 18.55 -4.99 -9.52
C LYS A 88 19.23 -5.60 -8.28
N VAL A 89 18.96 -5.03 -7.11
CA VAL A 89 19.50 -5.47 -5.82
C VAL A 89 18.43 -6.28 -5.09
N ALA A 90 18.85 -7.35 -4.43
CA ALA A 90 17.96 -8.15 -3.59
C ALA A 90 17.32 -7.27 -2.51
N VAL A 91 15.99 -7.17 -2.54
CA VAL A 91 15.20 -6.50 -1.50
C VAL A 91 15.02 -7.47 -0.35
N ALA A 92 15.13 -6.98 0.89
CA ALA A 92 14.87 -7.81 2.05
C ALA A 92 13.43 -8.37 2.00
N PRO A 93 13.21 -9.61 2.46
CA PRO A 93 11.94 -10.30 2.25
C PRO A 93 10.75 -9.67 2.98
N THR A 94 10.97 -8.96 4.08
CA THR A 94 9.92 -8.33 4.89
C THR A 94 10.36 -6.96 5.40
N PHE A 95 9.41 -6.11 5.81
CA PHE A 95 9.74 -4.83 6.44
C PHE A 95 10.64 -5.01 7.66
N ARG A 96 10.35 -6.00 8.53
CA ARG A 96 11.20 -6.37 9.67
C ARG A 96 12.65 -6.60 9.27
N ALA A 97 12.88 -7.30 8.16
CA ALA A 97 14.22 -7.63 7.68
C ALA A 97 14.95 -6.43 7.05
N MET A 98 14.24 -5.34 6.71
CA MET A 98 14.86 -4.09 6.25
C MET A 98 15.39 -3.21 7.39
N LEU A 99 14.89 -3.40 8.62
CA LEU A 99 15.17 -2.50 9.73
C LEU A 99 16.58 -2.69 10.29
N THR A 100 17.27 -1.59 10.54
CA THR A 100 18.50 -1.56 11.33
C THR A 100 18.22 -1.82 12.82
N PRO A 101 19.23 -2.20 13.61
CA PRO A 101 19.09 -2.36 15.06
C PRO A 101 18.62 -1.07 15.78
N GLU A 102 18.90 0.10 15.22
CA GLU A 102 18.54 1.40 15.78
C GLU A 102 17.12 1.86 15.37
N ALA A 103 16.46 1.11 14.48
CA ALA A 103 15.14 1.46 14.00
C ALA A 103 14.10 1.46 15.12
N LYS A 104 13.21 2.46 15.09
CA LYS A 104 12.09 2.58 16.02
C LYS A 104 10.83 2.00 15.38
N VAL A 105 10.17 1.08 16.07
CA VAL A 105 8.90 0.49 15.62
C VAL A 105 7.83 0.72 16.67
N LYS A 106 6.75 1.40 16.28
CA LYS A 106 5.54 1.58 17.09
C LYS A 106 4.42 0.73 16.51
N LEU A 107 3.77 -0.06 17.36
CA LEU A 107 2.67 -0.95 16.98
C LEU A 107 1.39 -0.50 17.67
N GLU A 108 0.32 -0.34 16.89
CA GLU A 108 -1.00 0.19 17.32
C GLU A 108 -2.12 -0.65 16.69
N GLY A 109 -2.37 -1.86 17.21
CA GLY A 109 -3.43 -2.75 16.73
C GLY A 109 -3.28 -3.09 15.24
N SER A 110 -4.08 -2.44 14.39
CA SER A 110 -4.05 -2.58 12.92
C SER A 110 -2.93 -1.80 12.23
N ARG A 111 -2.22 -0.92 12.95
CA ARG A 111 -1.22 -0.01 12.41
C ARG A 111 0.18 -0.27 12.96
N ALA A 112 1.19 0.01 12.15
CA ALA A 112 2.58 0.09 12.55
C ALA A 112 3.26 1.31 11.94
N VAL A 113 4.14 1.95 12.71
CA VAL A 113 5.00 3.04 12.24
C VAL A 113 6.45 2.66 12.49
N MET A 114 7.26 2.69 11.43
CA MET A 114 8.69 2.38 11.44
C MET A 114 9.47 3.63 11.07
N GLU A 115 10.47 3.97 11.87
CA GLU A 115 11.42 5.05 11.62
C GLU A 115 12.83 4.48 11.67
N ASP A 116 13.55 4.55 10.55
CA ASP A 116 14.91 4.05 10.41
C ASP A 116 15.79 5.11 9.71
N GLY A 117 16.61 5.78 10.52
CA GLY A 117 17.27 7.02 10.12
C GLY A 117 16.25 8.08 9.67
N MET A 118 16.35 8.51 8.41
CA MET A 118 15.43 9.49 7.82
C MET A 118 14.19 8.84 7.22
N ASN A 119 14.18 7.52 7.01
CA ASN A 119 13.07 6.82 6.38
C ASN A 119 11.95 6.62 7.38
N ARG A 120 10.73 6.93 6.97
CA ARG A 120 9.52 6.67 7.74
C ARG A 120 8.53 5.89 6.91
N VAL A 121 8.09 4.76 7.44
CA VAL A 121 7.07 3.91 6.82
C VAL A 121 5.93 3.69 7.80
N GLU A 122 4.70 3.90 7.34
CA GLU A 122 3.48 3.57 8.07
C GLU A 122 2.75 2.46 7.32
N LEU A 123 2.37 1.40 8.04
CA LEU A 123 1.57 0.30 7.53
C LEU A 123 0.26 0.28 8.31
N GLU A 124 -0.87 0.16 7.63
CA GLU A 124 -2.18 0.09 8.27
C GLU A 124 -3.07 -0.91 7.54
N LEU A 125 -3.61 -1.88 8.27
CA LEU A 125 -4.75 -2.67 7.83
C LEU A 125 -5.99 -1.78 7.90
N VAL A 126 -6.51 -1.41 6.73
CA VAL A 126 -7.63 -0.48 6.58
C VAL A 126 -8.96 -1.23 6.68
N ALA A 127 -9.06 -2.37 6.00
CA ALA A 127 -10.27 -3.20 6.01
C ALA A 127 -9.97 -4.69 5.73
N VAL A 128 -10.89 -5.53 6.20
CA VAL A 128 -10.97 -6.96 5.87
C VAL A 128 -12.19 -7.19 4.98
N THR A 129 -12.01 -7.95 3.90
CA THR A 129 -13.04 -8.19 2.88
C THR A 129 -12.73 -9.46 2.10
N ASP A 130 -13.69 -10.01 1.37
CA ASP A 130 -13.48 -11.07 0.38
C ASP A 130 -13.24 -10.42 -1.00
N TRP A 131 -11.99 -10.02 -1.28
CA TRP A 131 -11.62 -9.22 -2.45
C TRP A 131 -11.70 -10.02 -3.74
N ASN A 132 -11.35 -11.29 -3.70
CA ASN A 132 -11.36 -12.18 -4.86
C ASN A 132 -12.65 -13.04 -4.97
N ASN A 133 -13.55 -12.98 -3.99
CA ASN A 133 -14.80 -13.74 -3.91
C ASN A 133 -14.61 -15.26 -3.76
N ASP A 134 -13.58 -15.67 -3.01
CA ASP A 134 -13.30 -17.08 -2.71
C ASP A 134 -13.82 -17.53 -1.34
N GLY A 135 -14.43 -16.61 -0.57
CA GLY A 135 -14.95 -16.86 0.78
C GLY A 135 -13.90 -16.80 1.88
N VAL A 136 -12.68 -16.35 1.58
CA VAL A 136 -11.59 -16.14 2.53
C VAL A 136 -11.36 -14.64 2.74
N ASP A 137 -10.99 -14.28 3.97
CA ASP A 137 -10.65 -12.90 4.32
C ASP A 137 -9.34 -12.46 3.63
N ASP A 138 -9.44 -11.39 2.86
CA ASP A 138 -8.34 -10.63 2.26
C ASP A 138 -8.14 -9.31 3.01
N TRP A 139 -6.91 -8.78 2.97
CA TRP A 139 -6.56 -7.55 3.68
C TRP A 139 -6.35 -6.39 2.71
N LEU A 140 -7.10 -5.30 2.92
CA LEU A 140 -6.84 -4.01 2.30
C LEU A 140 -5.88 -3.19 3.17
N VAL A 141 -4.72 -2.88 2.62
CA VAL A 141 -3.62 -2.27 3.36
C VAL A 141 -3.22 -0.94 2.74
N LEU A 142 -2.97 0.04 3.59
CA LEU A 142 -2.28 1.27 3.24
C LEU A 142 -0.82 1.14 3.69
N CYS A 143 0.11 1.30 2.76
CA CYS A 143 1.51 1.59 3.07
C CYS A 143 1.82 3.04 2.69
N ARG A 144 2.24 3.85 3.65
CA ARG A 144 2.77 5.19 3.42
C ARG A 144 4.28 5.19 3.62
N SER A 145 5.03 5.56 2.60
CA SER A 145 6.50 5.64 2.65
C SER A 145 6.93 7.07 2.43
N GLY A 146 7.80 7.60 3.29
CA GLY A 146 8.30 8.96 3.18
C GLY A 146 9.51 9.17 4.07
N TYR A 147 9.74 10.43 4.42
CA TYR A 147 10.87 10.81 5.26
C TYR A 147 10.41 11.57 6.51
N SER A 148 11.10 11.36 7.62
CA SER A 148 10.79 11.96 8.92
C SER A 148 10.95 13.48 8.93
N ASP A 149 11.87 14.04 8.14
CA ASP A 149 12.15 15.47 8.04
C ASP A 149 11.28 16.23 7.03
N THR A 150 10.69 15.51 6.07
CA THR A 150 9.90 16.07 4.99
C THR A 150 8.52 15.39 4.95
N PRO A 151 7.67 15.57 5.99
CA PRO A 151 6.41 14.85 6.13
C PRO A 151 5.36 15.18 5.06
N ARG A 152 5.61 16.22 4.24
CA ARG A 152 4.78 16.59 3.09
C ARG A 152 5.22 15.93 1.78
N ARG A 153 6.26 15.10 1.81
CA ARG A 153 6.74 14.33 0.67
C ARG A 153 6.70 12.86 1.02
N PHE A 154 5.70 12.16 0.51
CA PHE A 154 5.50 10.74 0.76
C PHE A 154 4.76 10.09 -0.41
N ARG A 155 4.81 8.77 -0.44
CA ARG A 155 4.10 7.93 -1.38
C ARG A 155 3.14 7.04 -0.61
N GLU A 156 1.93 6.90 -1.14
CA GLU A 156 0.94 5.95 -0.64
C GLU A 156 0.78 4.81 -1.63
N TYR A 157 0.76 3.61 -1.08
CA TYR A 157 0.46 2.39 -1.80
C TYR A 157 -0.80 1.81 -1.18
N TYR A 158 -1.84 1.69 -2.00
CA TYR A 158 -3.01 0.91 -1.64
C TYR A 158 -2.82 -0.50 -2.17
N LEU A 159 -2.94 -1.46 -1.26
CA LEU A 159 -2.55 -2.84 -1.47
C LEU A 159 -3.71 -3.77 -1.13
N VAL A 160 -3.72 -4.94 -1.76
CA VAL A 160 -4.51 -6.09 -1.28
C VAL A 160 -3.60 -7.29 -1.05
N ILE A 161 -3.81 -7.99 0.06
CA ILE A 161 -3.13 -9.25 0.38
C ILE A 161 -4.17 -10.35 0.39
N ILE A 162 -3.97 -11.35 -0.46
CA ILE A 162 -4.92 -12.47 -0.64
C ILE A 162 -4.49 -13.69 0.17
N ASP A 163 -3.24 -14.12 0.02
CA ASP A 163 -2.72 -15.26 0.79
C ASP A 163 -2.18 -14.82 2.16
N LEU A 164 -3.06 -14.76 3.16
CA LEU A 164 -2.71 -14.46 4.55
C LEU A 164 -2.01 -15.61 5.29
N LYS A 165 -1.91 -16.81 4.69
CA LYS A 165 -1.25 -17.97 5.29
C LYS A 165 0.23 -18.04 4.91
N ALA A 166 0.62 -17.42 3.80
CA ALA A 166 2.00 -17.36 3.35
C ALA A 166 2.94 -16.79 4.43
N PRO A 167 4.13 -17.39 4.67
CA PRO A 167 5.06 -16.87 5.67
C PRO A 167 5.51 -15.44 5.36
N VAL A 168 5.65 -15.11 4.07
CA VAL A 168 5.86 -13.74 3.56
C VAL A 168 4.63 -13.36 2.73
N LEU A 169 3.97 -12.27 3.12
CA LEU A 169 2.78 -11.76 2.47
C LEU A 169 3.20 -10.96 1.23
N GLN A 170 2.82 -11.44 0.05
CA GLN A 170 3.01 -10.73 -1.21
C GLN A 170 1.75 -9.92 -1.53
N PRO A 171 1.83 -8.58 -1.56
CA PRO A 171 0.68 -7.76 -1.88
C PRO A 171 0.53 -7.58 -3.40
N TYR A 172 -0.70 -7.40 -3.85
CA TYR A 172 -0.99 -6.80 -5.14
C TYR A 172 -1.18 -5.29 -4.97
N VAL A 173 -0.57 -4.51 -5.86
CA VAL A 173 -0.69 -3.05 -5.85
C VAL A 173 -1.96 -2.65 -6.58
N LEU A 174 -2.85 -1.94 -5.88
CA LEU A 174 -4.10 -1.44 -6.44
C LEU A 174 -3.93 -0.03 -6.99
N MET A 175 -3.21 0.82 -6.27
CA MET A 175 -2.92 2.18 -6.70
C MET A 175 -1.70 2.73 -5.96
N VAL A 176 -0.96 3.61 -6.64
CA VAL A 176 0.18 4.35 -6.07
C VAL A 176 -0.04 5.83 -6.24
N LEU A 177 -0.01 6.57 -5.13
CA LEU A 177 -0.12 8.03 -5.11
C LEU A 177 1.18 8.64 -4.62
N ASP A 178 1.71 9.58 -5.40
CA ASP A 178 2.80 10.44 -4.97
C ASP A 178 2.26 11.75 -4.43
N HIS A 179 2.62 12.06 -3.19
CA HIS A 179 2.30 13.31 -2.52
C HIS A 179 3.57 14.15 -2.42
N VAL A 180 3.57 15.30 -3.09
CA VAL A 180 4.66 16.26 -3.06
C VAL A 180 4.07 17.62 -2.70
N TYR A 181 4.23 17.99 -1.43
CA TYR A 181 3.61 19.17 -0.83
C TYR A 181 2.08 19.14 -0.98
N ASN A 182 1.52 20.00 -1.81
CA ASN A 182 0.07 20.12 -2.02
C ASN A 182 -0.38 19.46 -3.33
N ARG A 183 0.52 18.71 -3.99
CA ARG A 183 0.24 18.05 -5.26
C ARG A 183 0.20 16.54 -5.07
N VAL A 184 -0.86 15.93 -5.58
CA VAL A 184 -1.04 14.47 -5.64
C VAL A 184 -0.96 14.04 -7.09
N THR A 185 -0.19 12.99 -7.38
CA THR A 185 -0.08 12.39 -8.71
C THR A 185 -0.28 10.89 -8.64
N VAL A 186 -1.14 10.35 -9.51
CA VAL A 186 -1.33 8.90 -9.67
C VAL A 186 -0.16 8.34 -10.47
N GLN A 187 0.59 7.41 -9.89
CA GLN A 187 1.73 6.74 -10.53
C GLN A 187 1.33 5.40 -11.17
N SER A 188 0.35 4.72 -10.58
CA SER A 188 -0.17 3.44 -11.05
C SER A 188 -1.61 3.29 -10.57
N ASP A 189 -2.47 2.70 -11.40
CA ASP A 189 -3.88 2.43 -11.12
C ASP A 189 -4.30 1.09 -11.75
N ALA A 190 -4.77 0.16 -10.93
CA ALA A 190 -5.22 -1.17 -11.35
C ALA A 190 -6.67 -1.19 -11.90
N SER A 191 -7.32 -0.04 -12.10
CA SER A 191 -8.69 0.07 -12.63
C SER A 191 -8.87 -0.63 -13.99
N ALA A 192 -7.82 -0.66 -14.82
CA ALA A 192 -7.80 -1.34 -16.11
C ALA A 192 -7.86 -2.89 -16.02
N GLY A 193 -7.66 -3.48 -14.84
CA GLY A 193 -7.83 -4.92 -14.60
C GLY A 193 -6.54 -5.75 -14.54
N GLU A 194 -5.38 -5.16 -14.86
CA GLU A 194 -4.09 -5.78 -14.55
C GLU A 194 -3.65 -5.31 -13.17
N LEU A 195 -3.49 -6.26 -12.24
CA LEU A 195 -2.71 -6.05 -11.03
C LEU A 195 -1.25 -5.97 -11.46
N ALA A 196 -0.84 -4.79 -11.89
CA ALA A 196 0.52 -4.56 -12.34
C ALA A 196 1.48 -4.56 -11.14
N GLU A 197 2.64 -5.18 -11.28
CA GLU A 197 3.79 -4.79 -10.48
C GLU A 197 4.01 -3.29 -10.72
N SER A 198 4.02 -2.52 -9.62
CA SER A 198 4.19 -1.06 -9.63
C SER A 198 5.31 -0.65 -10.60
N ASN A 199 5.27 0.52 -11.23
CA ASN A 199 6.45 1.08 -11.92
C ASN A 199 7.18 2.12 -11.04
N ALA A 200 6.74 2.29 -9.80
CA ALA A 200 7.18 3.34 -8.91
C ALA A 200 8.43 2.90 -8.11
N VAL A 201 9.59 3.43 -8.49
CA VAL A 201 10.87 3.18 -7.79
C VAL A 201 10.97 4.08 -6.55
N GLU A 202 11.16 3.50 -5.37
CA GLU A 202 11.76 4.21 -4.24
C GLU A 202 13.27 4.15 -4.32
N TYR A 203 13.93 5.31 -4.22
CA TYR A 203 15.37 5.40 -4.10
C TYR A 203 15.73 5.27 -2.62
N VAL A 204 16.43 4.19 -2.26
CA VAL A 204 17.08 4.08 -0.95
C VAL A 204 18.18 5.12 -0.89
N GLN A 205 17.95 6.25 -0.20
CA GLN A 205 19.03 7.21 0.06
C GLN A 205 20.01 6.58 1.05
N GLY A 206 21.18 6.20 0.54
CA GLY A 206 22.24 5.51 1.31
C GLY A 206 23.07 4.52 0.48
N GLN A 207 22.58 4.07 -0.68
CA GLN A 207 23.41 3.36 -1.65
C GLN A 207 23.95 4.36 -2.68
N ALA A 208 25.15 4.87 -2.44
CA ALA A 208 25.95 5.38 -3.53
C ALA A 208 26.10 4.23 -4.55
N VAL A 209 25.52 4.38 -5.73
CA VAL A 209 25.85 3.54 -6.87
C VAL A 209 27.28 3.93 -7.28
N VAL A 210 28.27 3.39 -6.56
CA VAL A 210 29.66 3.31 -7.06
C VAL A 210 29.69 2.17 -8.06
N THR A 211 29.04 2.34 -9.20
CA THR A 211 29.26 1.47 -10.35
C THR A 211 29.29 2.31 -11.61
N GLN A 212 30.43 2.97 -11.79
CA GLN A 212 31.25 2.78 -12.98
C GLN A 212 32.68 3.18 -12.59
N ALA A 213 33.65 2.29 -12.84
CA ALA A 213 35.05 2.70 -12.80
C ALA A 213 35.20 3.89 -13.77
N PRO A 214 35.90 4.97 -13.40
CA PRO A 214 36.08 6.10 -14.30
C PRO A 214 36.76 5.58 -15.56
N ASP A 215 36.08 5.75 -16.69
CA ASP A 215 36.60 5.41 -18.01
C ASP A 215 37.98 6.08 -18.16
N ARG A 216 39.03 5.27 -18.32
CA ARG A 216 40.42 5.75 -18.43
C ARG A 216 40.56 6.77 -19.56
N GLY A 217 39.74 6.67 -20.61
CA GLY A 217 39.69 7.65 -21.71
C GLY A 217 39.18 9.03 -21.28
N SER A 218 38.20 9.08 -20.36
CA SER A 218 37.63 10.34 -19.87
C SER A 218 38.55 11.08 -18.91
N MET A 219 39.34 10.34 -18.11
CA MET A 219 40.34 10.89 -17.20
C MET A 219 41.52 11.47 -17.96
N GLN A 220 42.00 10.78 -19.00
CA GLN A 220 43.14 11.24 -19.80
C GLN A 220 42.79 12.52 -20.58
N LYS A 221 41.58 12.60 -21.13
CA LYS A 221 41.08 13.80 -21.82
C LYS A 221 40.90 15.00 -20.87
N LYS A 222 40.40 14.78 -19.65
CA LYS A 222 40.29 15.83 -18.62
C LYS A 222 41.65 16.28 -18.07
N LEU A 223 42.63 15.37 -17.98
CA LEU A 223 43.99 15.72 -17.58
C LEU A 223 44.71 16.53 -18.67
N GLU A 224 44.53 16.17 -19.95
CA GLU A 224 45.08 16.91 -21.09
C GLU A 224 44.42 18.28 -21.28
N GLU A 225 43.09 18.38 -21.11
CA GLU A 225 42.36 19.67 -21.14
C GLU A 225 42.79 20.58 -19.97
N GLY A 226 42.96 20.02 -18.76
CA GLY A 226 43.46 20.74 -17.59
C GLY A 226 44.92 21.19 -17.70
N SER A 227 45.75 20.42 -18.42
CA SER A 227 47.16 20.78 -18.67
C SER A 227 47.29 21.85 -19.76
N ARG A 228 46.48 21.81 -20.82
CA ARG A 228 46.45 22.83 -21.88
C ARG A 228 45.96 24.19 -21.39
N LEU A 229 45.03 24.22 -20.44
CA LEU A 229 44.55 25.47 -19.81
C LEU A 229 45.62 26.16 -18.95
N LYS A 230 46.60 25.41 -18.42
CA LYS A 230 47.73 25.98 -17.65
C LYS A 230 48.83 26.54 -18.54
N GLU A 231 49.05 26.00 -19.74
CA GLU A 231 50.08 26.51 -20.67
C GLU A 231 49.67 27.81 -21.37
N THR A 232 48.38 28.01 -21.64
CA THR A 232 47.88 29.27 -22.23
C THR A 232 47.80 30.42 -21.23
N SER A 233 47.86 30.14 -19.93
CA SER A 233 47.82 31.16 -18.87
C SER A 233 49.21 31.75 -18.52
N LEU A 234 50.29 31.20 -19.09
CA LEU A 234 51.68 31.62 -18.83
C LEU A 234 52.41 32.11 -20.10
N SER A 235 51.70 32.27 -21.22
CA SER A 235 52.26 32.74 -22.49
C SER A 235 51.55 34.00 -22.99
N ARG A 236 52.06 35.15 -22.54
CA ARG A 236 51.80 36.54 -22.99
C ARG A 236 50.48 37.21 -22.59
#